data_AF-A0A3M7HM99-F1
#
_entry.id   AF-A0A3M7HM99-F1
#
_cell.length_a   1.000
_cell.length_b   1.000
_cell.length_c   1.000
_cell.angle_alpha   90.00
_cell.angle_beta   90.00
_cell.angle_gamma   90.00
#
_symmetry.space_group_name_H-M   'P 1'
#
loop_
_entity.id
_entity.type
_entity.pdbx_description
1 polymer ?
#
loop_
_entity_poly.entity_id
_entity_poly.type
_entity_poly.pdbx_seq_one_letter_code
_entity_poly.pdbx_strand_id
1 'polypeptide(L)'
;LGTESGTSCRRARVTQRSPLPNALTLPTYRAEKTDIWKQSLRNCATILQSRSPALEEQDILFRSNSAIYQDHVSKNIARNGGRSLKRKDAQGSGANSVSIMAAITHPSQLANPLATVAKLETTASQLQVIPQDIEHFARFDAARLTQAAGILLRLPQEIIAQSIIILQRFYVGADGGSLLEHDLLNSSAASLYLCAKPSETPVSARQVLTVLSYLESTNGDFSQAARSDGEFSPAERHLTQGQYEVKRDQLYLAESEILRVLGFQTHVALPYTLCINYLQTLEVFSGPEGSALAKRAFAHLNSALLSPQLLYLTHQPSAIATAAIYLAAREVDAKLPEAEWWEVFDVDREELGFLVVALLSLEGFALERQEAFGGKVGLLTQEKLRSILEAGVANGVGAS
;
A
#
# COMPACT_ATOMS: atom_id res chain seq x y z
N LEU A 1 51.12 74.32 7.91
CA LEU A 1 50.47 74.79 9.16
C LEU A 1 49.19 73.96 9.30
N GLY A 2 49.25 72.68 9.70
CA GLY A 2 49.48 72.25 11.09
C GLY A 2 48.27 72.66 11.92
N THR A 3 47.26 71.80 12.14
CA THR A 3 47.24 70.87 13.29
C THR A 3 46.61 69.50 13.01
N GLU A 4 47.29 68.47 13.49
CA GLU A 4 46.89 67.07 13.76
C GLU A 4 45.85 67.03 14.92
N SER A 5 45.19 65.97 15.39
CA SER A 5 45.33 64.51 15.36
C SER A 5 44.08 63.90 16.04
N GLY A 6 43.61 62.71 15.62
CA GLY A 6 42.61 61.93 16.38
C GLY A 6 41.89 60.79 15.63
N THR A 7 42.56 59.64 15.51
CA THR A 7 42.09 58.28 15.10
C THR A 7 40.91 57.80 16.00
N SER A 8 39.90 57.00 15.58
CA SER A 8 39.94 55.61 15.07
C SER A 8 38.54 55.05 14.71
N CYS A 9 38.48 54.32 13.57
CA CYS A 9 37.66 53.14 13.14
C CYS A 9 36.13 52.92 13.41
N ARG A 10 35.45 52.62 12.27
CA ARG A 10 34.34 51.67 11.97
C ARG A 10 32.87 51.98 12.35
N ARG A 11 32.06 52.31 11.32
CA ARG A 11 30.86 51.56 10.86
C ARG A 11 30.24 52.21 9.62
N ALA A 12 30.26 51.53 8.48
CA ALA A 12 29.50 51.95 7.30
C ALA A 12 28.03 51.55 7.47
N ARG A 13 27.09 52.50 7.27
CA ARG A 13 25.65 52.24 7.24
C ARG A 13 25.01 52.90 6.02
N VAL A 14 24.74 52.05 5.03
CA VAL A 14 23.57 51.96 4.12
C VAL A 14 23.13 53.25 3.40
N THR A 15 23.50 53.33 2.13
CA THR A 15 22.93 54.19 1.09
C THR A 15 21.57 53.68 0.61
N GLN A 16 20.64 54.62 0.42
CA GLN A 16 19.29 54.46 -0.12
C GLN A 16 19.29 53.81 -1.52
N ARG A 17 18.38 52.85 -1.74
CA ARG A 17 18.06 52.27 -3.05
C ARG A 17 16.69 52.75 -3.55
N SER A 18 16.66 52.95 -4.85
CA SER A 18 15.61 53.35 -5.80
C SER A 18 14.47 52.31 -5.93
N PRO A 19 13.38 52.63 -6.68
CA PRO A 19 12.04 52.08 -6.44
C PRO A 19 11.84 50.66 -6.98
N LEU A 20 10.94 49.94 -6.29
CA LEU A 20 10.53 48.56 -6.57
C LEU A 20 9.85 48.42 -7.94
N PRO A 21 10.23 47.42 -8.76
CA PRO A 21 9.41 46.98 -9.88
C PRO A 21 8.30 46.01 -9.41
N ASN A 22 7.20 46.10 -10.15
CA ASN A 22 5.89 45.50 -9.94
C ASN A 22 5.87 44.00 -9.60
N ALA A 23 4.83 43.65 -8.84
CA ALA A 23 4.43 42.32 -8.43
C ALA A 23 4.54 41.27 -9.54
N LEU A 24 5.41 40.29 -9.32
CA LEU A 24 5.34 39.00 -10.00
C LEU A 24 4.04 38.32 -9.58
N THR A 25 3.17 38.19 -10.56
CA THR A 25 1.86 37.56 -10.49
C THR A 25 1.98 36.09 -10.06
N LEU A 26 1.24 35.71 -9.02
CA LEU A 26 1.01 34.35 -8.52
C LEU A 26 0.51 33.25 -9.51
N PRO A 27 0.05 33.50 -10.76
CA PRO A 27 -0.39 32.43 -11.67
C PRO A 27 0.75 31.59 -12.27
N THR A 28 1.98 32.11 -12.38
CA THR A 28 3.07 31.41 -13.08
C THR A 28 3.64 30.24 -12.27
N TYR A 29 3.69 30.38 -10.94
CA TYR A 29 4.13 29.31 -10.03
C TYR A 29 3.13 28.14 -9.95
N ARG A 30 1.82 28.41 -10.10
CA ARG A 30 0.77 27.38 -10.16
C ARG A 30 0.79 26.62 -11.48
N ALA A 31 1.10 27.29 -12.60
CA ALA A 31 1.20 26.69 -13.93
C ALA A 31 2.41 25.75 -14.05
N GLU A 32 3.60 26.17 -13.61
CA GLU A 32 4.83 25.36 -13.65
C GLU A 32 4.70 24.04 -12.88
N LYS A 33 4.09 24.06 -11.68
CA LYS A 33 3.85 22.82 -10.91
C LYS A 33 2.82 21.89 -11.56
N THR A 34 1.77 22.44 -12.17
CA THR A 34 0.80 21.62 -12.93
C THR A 34 1.41 21.01 -14.18
N ASP A 35 2.38 21.67 -14.81
CA ASP A 35 3.05 21.17 -16.00
C ASP A 35 4.12 20.12 -15.67
N ILE A 36 4.85 20.26 -14.56
CA ILE A 36 5.74 19.22 -14.04
C ILE A 36 4.93 17.94 -13.71
N TRP A 37 3.76 18.10 -13.08
CA TRP A 37 2.86 16.98 -12.77
C TRP A 37 2.27 16.32 -14.03
N LYS A 38 1.81 17.11 -15.01
CA LYS A 38 1.34 16.59 -16.31
C LYS A 38 2.47 15.92 -17.09
N GLN A 39 3.69 16.42 -16.99
CA GLN A 39 4.86 15.83 -17.64
C GLN A 39 5.26 14.51 -16.97
N SER A 40 5.24 14.44 -15.65
CA SER A 40 5.48 13.20 -14.91
C SER A 40 4.41 12.14 -15.21
N LEU A 41 3.14 12.54 -15.28
CA LEU A 41 2.04 11.66 -15.69
C LEU A 41 2.16 11.21 -17.16
N ARG A 42 2.62 12.07 -18.07
CA ARG A 42 2.89 11.70 -19.48
C ARG A 42 4.07 10.75 -19.60
N ASN A 43 5.12 10.94 -18.81
CA ASN A 43 6.28 10.05 -18.77
C ASN A 43 5.89 8.67 -18.22
N CYS A 44 5.08 8.60 -17.15
CA CYS A 44 4.51 7.35 -16.64
C CYS A 44 3.54 6.70 -17.65
N ALA A 45 2.70 7.49 -18.36
CA ALA A 45 1.82 7.01 -19.43
C ALA A 45 2.56 6.46 -20.66
N THR A 46 3.79 6.91 -20.89
CA THR A 46 4.65 6.38 -21.97
C THR A 46 5.29 5.06 -21.55
N ILE A 47 5.64 4.90 -20.26
CA ILE A 47 6.08 3.63 -19.66
C ILE A 47 4.93 2.60 -19.63
N LEU A 48 3.68 3.05 -19.45
CA LEU A 48 2.44 2.25 -19.49
C LEU A 48 2.15 1.57 -20.85
N GLN A 49 2.80 1.99 -21.94
CA GLN A 49 2.64 1.34 -23.26
C GLN A 49 3.52 0.08 -23.41
N SER A 50 4.53 -0.11 -22.55
CA SER A 50 5.27 -1.36 -22.42
C SER A 50 4.75 -2.14 -21.20
N ARG A 51 3.69 -2.94 -21.39
CA ARG A 51 3.19 -3.85 -20.35
C ARG A 51 4.30 -4.81 -19.91
N SER A 52 4.68 -4.74 -18.63
CA SER A 52 5.58 -5.72 -18.01
C SER A 52 4.84 -7.04 -17.73
N PRO A 53 5.44 -8.22 -17.96
CA PRO A 53 4.84 -9.51 -17.65
C PRO A 53 4.52 -9.71 -16.15
N ALA A 54 5.20 -8.99 -15.25
CA ALA A 54 4.91 -9.01 -13.81
C ALA A 54 3.57 -8.35 -13.45
N LEU A 55 3.14 -7.35 -14.23
CA LEU A 55 1.82 -6.72 -14.09
C LEU A 55 0.71 -7.59 -14.67
N GLU A 56 1.00 -8.38 -15.71
CA GLU A 56 0.05 -9.34 -16.26
C GLU A 56 -0.21 -10.49 -15.27
N GLU A 57 0.82 -10.96 -14.57
CA GLU A 57 0.69 -11.91 -13.45
C GLU A 57 -0.17 -11.34 -12.31
N GLN A 58 0.03 -10.07 -11.94
CA GLN A 58 -0.79 -9.40 -10.92
C GLN A 58 -2.22 -9.16 -11.39
N ASP A 59 -2.43 -8.70 -12.62
CA ASP A 59 -3.75 -8.57 -13.24
C ASP A 59 -4.48 -9.93 -13.30
N ILE A 60 -3.79 -11.04 -13.54
CA ILE A 60 -4.35 -12.40 -13.49
C ILE A 60 -4.73 -12.78 -12.05
N LEU A 61 -3.81 -12.60 -11.08
CA LEU A 61 -4.08 -12.86 -9.65
C LEU A 61 -5.29 -12.05 -9.14
N PHE A 62 -5.44 -10.81 -9.59
CA PHE A 62 -6.56 -9.95 -9.20
C PHE A 62 -7.85 -10.23 -10.00
N ARG A 63 -7.78 -10.65 -11.26
CA ARG A 63 -8.95 -11.07 -12.05
C ARG A 63 -9.60 -12.34 -11.50
N SER A 64 -8.80 -13.32 -11.04
CA SER A 64 -9.32 -14.57 -10.45
C SER A 64 -10.10 -14.31 -9.15
N ASN A 65 -9.63 -13.40 -8.29
CA ASN A 65 -10.35 -13.00 -7.06
C ASN A 65 -11.53 -12.04 -7.32
N SER A 66 -11.51 -11.28 -8.42
CA SER A 66 -12.56 -10.33 -8.74
C SER A 66 -13.89 -11.01 -9.12
N ALA A 67 -13.92 -12.25 -9.59
CA ALA A 67 -15.16 -12.88 -10.05
C ALA A 67 -16.16 -13.13 -8.89
N ILE A 68 -15.67 -13.55 -7.72
CA ILE A 68 -16.51 -13.85 -6.54
C ILE A 68 -16.99 -12.56 -5.87
N TYR A 69 -16.13 -11.53 -5.81
CA TYR A 69 -16.48 -10.24 -5.21
C TYR A 69 -17.37 -9.39 -6.14
N GLN A 70 -17.17 -9.44 -7.46
CA GLN A 70 -18.03 -8.77 -8.45
C GLN A 70 -19.43 -9.37 -8.48
N ASP A 71 -19.58 -10.68 -8.26
CA ASP A 71 -20.90 -11.32 -8.13
C ASP A 71 -21.62 -10.85 -6.85
N HIS A 72 -20.90 -10.75 -5.73
CA HIS A 72 -21.43 -10.19 -4.48
C HIS A 72 -21.81 -8.70 -4.59
N VAL A 73 -20.98 -7.89 -5.24
CA VAL A 73 -21.24 -6.47 -5.51
C VAL A 73 -22.39 -6.30 -6.49
N SER A 74 -22.48 -7.11 -7.55
CA SER A 74 -23.60 -7.09 -8.51
C SER A 74 -24.92 -7.49 -7.84
N LYS A 75 -24.90 -8.49 -6.96
CA LYS A 75 -26.06 -8.91 -6.14
C LYS A 75 -26.47 -7.83 -5.14
N ASN A 76 -25.51 -7.12 -4.52
CA ASN A 76 -25.80 -6.02 -3.60
C ASN A 76 -26.28 -4.74 -4.33
N ILE A 77 -25.76 -4.44 -5.52
CA ILE A 77 -26.25 -3.36 -6.40
C ILE A 77 -27.70 -3.64 -6.82
N ALA A 78 -28.02 -4.88 -7.22
CA ALA A 78 -29.39 -5.29 -7.55
C ALA A 78 -30.35 -5.21 -6.35
N ARG A 79 -29.85 -5.43 -5.12
CA ARG A 79 -30.64 -5.39 -3.89
C ARG A 79 -30.87 -3.97 -3.35
N ASN A 80 -29.90 -3.08 -3.53
CA ASN A 80 -29.98 -1.68 -3.08
C ASN A 80 -30.57 -0.73 -4.14
N GLY A 81 -30.51 -1.05 -5.43
CA GLY A 81 -31.18 -0.30 -6.50
C GLY A 81 -32.72 -0.28 -6.42
N GLY A 82 -33.31 -1.10 -5.54
CA GLY A 82 -34.76 -1.15 -5.29
C GLY A 82 -35.27 -0.28 -4.13
N ARG A 83 -34.39 0.38 -3.36
CA ARG A 83 -34.81 1.24 -2.23
C ARG A 83 -34.42 2.70 -2.46
N SER A 84 -35.25 3.39 -3.22
CA SER A 84 -35.28 4.86 -3.24
C SER A 84 -35.68 5.37 -1.84
N LEU A 85 -34.70 5.89 -1.09
CA LEU A 85 -34.95 6.54 0.20
C LEU A 85 -35.65 7.88 -0.03
N LYS A 86 -36.95 7.94 0.27
CA LYS A 86 -37.67 9.19 0.51
C LYS A 86 -37.08 9.87 1.75
N ARG A 87 -36.42 11.02 1.55
CA ARG A 87 -35.99 11.95 2.60
C ARG A 87 -37.20 12.41 3.43
N LYS A 88 -37.07 12.40 4.74
CA LYS A 88 -37.87 13.20 5.68
C LYS A 88 -36.92 14.14 6.40
N ASP A 89 -37.18 15.43 6.30
CA ASP A 89 -36.45 16.50 6.95
C ASP A 89 -36.69 16.49 8.46
N ALA A 90 -35.67 16.80 9.25
CA ALA A 90 -35.80 17.23 10.63
C ALA A 90 -34.71 18.24 10.99
N GLN A 91 -35.13 19.47 11.29
CA GLN A 91 -34.36 20.56 11.87
C GLN A 91 -34.12 20.35 13.38
N GLY A 92 -33.02 20.87 13.92
CA GLY A 92 -32.87 21.07 15.36
C GLY A 92 -31.47 21.38 15.91
N SER A 93 -31.09 22.66 15.88
CA SER A 93 -30.39 23.46 16.92
C SER A 93 -29.21 22.87 17.75
N GLY A 94 -27.99 23.35 17.42
CA GLY A 94 -27.04 24.09 18.27
C GLY A 94 -26.62 23.60 19.67
N ALA A 95 -25.32 23.36 19.85
CA ALA A 95 -24.55 23.78 21.04
C ALA A 95 -23.03 23.71 20.77
N ASN A 96 -22.32 24.79 21.10
CA ASN A 96 -20.86 24.90 21.11
C ASN A 96 -20.25 24.07 22.23
N SER A 97 -19.22 23.27 21.93
CA SER A 97 -18.18 22.90 22.89
C SER A 97 -16.83 22.70 22.18
N VAL A 98 -15.84 23.45 22.63
CA VAL A 98 -14.44 23.35 22.23
C VAL A 98 -13.74 22.34 23.14
N SER A 99 -12.84 21.54 22.54
CA SER A 99 -11.79 20.70 23.14
C SER A 99 -12.23 19.48 23.96
N ILE A 100 -11.87 18.30 23.47
CA ILE A 100 -10.60 17.61 23.77
C ILE A 100 -10.48 16.48 22.72
N MET A 101 -9.32 16.35 22.07
CA MET A 101 -8.99 15.19 21.22
C MET A 101 -9.10 13.93 22.08
N ALA A 102 -10.23 13.23 21.98
CA ALA A 102 -10.44 11.96 22.64
C ALA A 102 -9.45 10.97 22.02
N ALA A 103 -8.53 10.46 22.84
CA ALA A 103 -7.78 9.26 22.50
C ALA A 103 -8.79 8.20 22.08
N ILE A 104 -8.64 7.68 20.86
CA ILE A 104 -9.55 6.69 20.29
C ILE A 104 -9.42 5.40 21.13
N THR A 105 -10.29 5.23 22.12
CA THR A 105 -10.29 4.10 23.07
C THR A 105 -11.00 2.85 22.53
N HIS A 106 -11.58 2.92 21.33
CA HIS A 106 -12.20 1.80 20.64
C HIS A 106 -11.70 1.75 19.19
N PRO A 107 -11.40 0.56 18.62
CA PRO A 107 -11.02 0.45 17.22
C PRO A 107 -12.15 1.00 16.36
N SER A 108 -11.91 2.15 15.73
CA SER A 108 -12.82 2.77 14.79
C SER A 108 -12.95 1.87 13.57
N GLN A 109 -14.16 1.44 13.23
CA GLN A 109 -14.41 0.59 12.05
C GLN A 109 -14.01 1.25 10.72
N LEU A 110 -13.84 2.58 10.71
CA LEU A 110 -13.60 3.38 9.51
C LEU A 110 -12.18 3.92 9.41
N ALA A 111 -11.42 3.93 10.51
CA ALA A 111 -10.09 4.54 10.56
C ALA A 111 -9.05 3.56 11.07
N ASN A 112 -7.85 3.70 10.53
CA ASN A 112 -6.69 2.89 10.88
C ASN A 112 -5.71 3.68 11.74
N PRO A 113 -5.00 3.02 12.66
CA PRO A 113 -3.82 3.61 13.28
C PRO A 113 -2.75 3.81 12.20
N LEU A 114 -2.34 5.07 12.01
CA LEU A 114 -1.32 5.42 11.02
C LEU A 114 0.09 5.24 11.61
N ALA A 115 1.04 4.90 10.74
CA ALA A 115 2.45 4.85 11.10
C ALA A 115 2.96 6.27 11.40
N THR A 116 3.69 6.41 12.51
CA THR A 116 4.36 7.67 12.83
C THR A 116 5.61 7.83 11.95
N VAL A 117 6.02 9.08 11.73
CA VAL A 117 7.22 9.40 10.93
C VAL A 117 8.45 8.63 11.46
N ALA A 118 8.66 8.62 12.78
CA ALA A 118 9.75 7.87 13.40
C ALA A 118 9.74 6.36 13.09
N LYS A 119 8.56 5.75 12.93
CA LYS A 119 8.45 4.34 12.55
C LYS A 119 8.80 4.09 11.07
N LEU A 120 8.59 5.08 10.21
CA LEU A 120 8.90 5.00 8.79
C LEU A 120 10.37 5.33 8.50
N GLU A 121 10.97 6.21 9.30
CA GLU A 121 12.37 6.64 9.16
C GLU A 121 13.38 5.56 9.51
N THR A 122 13.07 4.72 10.51
CA THR A 122 14.01 3.70 10.99
C THR A 122 13.31 2.38 11.22
N THR A 123 13.74 1.36 10.48
CA THR A 123 13.24 0.00 10.55
C THR A 123 14.24 -0.91 11.29
N ALA A 124 13.76 -1.99 11.90
CA ALA A 124 14.62 -2.99 12.53
C ALA A 124 15.66 -3.57 11.54
N SER A 125 15.25 -3.77 10.28
CA SER A 125 16.13 -4.23 9.20
C SER A 125 17.27 -3.25 8.90
N GLN A 126 16.98 -1.93 8.87
CA GLN A 126 18.00 -0.89 8.68
C GLN A 126 18.99 -0.83 9.84
N LEU A 127 18.52 -1.04 11.08
CA LEU A 127 19.41 -1.14 12.25
C LEU A 127 20.38 -2.32 12.14
N GLN A 128 20.02 -3.33 11.36
CA GLN A 128 20.87 -4.48 11.03
C GLN A 128 21.59 -4.35 9.68
N VAL A 129 21.74 -3.10 9.19
CA VAL A 129 22.54 -2.75 8.00
C VAL A 129 21.95 -3.29 6.68
N ILE A 130 20.65 -3.60 6.63
CA ILE A 130 19.98 -3.89 5.35
C ILE A 130 19.74 -2.56 4.61
N PRO A 131 20.19 -2.43 3.35
CA PRO A 131 19.86 -1.26 2.52
C PRO A 131 18.36 -1.12 2.31
N GLN A 132 17.88 0.13 2.31
CA GLN A 132 16.46 0.44 2.19
C GLN A 132 15.81 -0.19 0.94
N ASP A 133 16.49 -0.15 -0.20
CA ASP A 133 15.95 -0.68 -1.46
C ASP A 133 15.72 -2.20 -1.38
N ILE A 134 16.67 -2.93 -0.78
CA ILE A 134 16.56 -4.39 -0.57
C ILE A 134 15.43 -4.71 0.40
N GLU A 135 15.27 -3.92 1.47
CA GLU A 135 14.15 -4.06 2.39
C GLU A 135 12.80 -3.84 1.67
N HIS A 136 12.69 -2.81 0.83
CA HIS A 136 11.49 -2.58 0.04
C HIS A 136 11.19 -3.74 -0.91
N PHE A 137 12.20 -4.31 -1.59
CA PHE A 137 12.03 -5.49 -2.44
C PHE A 137 11.58 -6.71 -1.66
N ALA A 138 12.14 -6.95 -0.47
CA ALA A 138 11.77 -8.08 0.38
C ALA A 138 10.33 -7.95 0.89
N ARG A 139 9.90 -6.74 1.28
CA ARG A 139 8.50 -6.48 1.67
C ARG A 139 7.53 -6.66 0.51
N PHE A 140 7.92 -6.22 -0.69
CA PHE A 140 7.15 -6.46 -1.92
C PHE A 140 7.00 -7.96 -2.21
N ASP A 141 8.07 -8.74 -2.03
CA ASP A 141 8.03 -10.20 -2.14
C ASP A 141 7.12 -10.85 -1.11
N ALA A 142 7.22 -10.43 0.15
CA ALA A 142 6.38 -10.94 1.22
C ALA A 142 4.89 -10.68 0.95
N ALA A 143 4.55 -9.49 0.47
CA ALA A 143 3.18 -9.13 0.11
C ALA A 143 2.67 -9.93 -1.10
N ARG A 144 3.49 -10.12 -2.14
CA ARG A 144 3.16 -10.97 -3.29
C ARG A 144 2.94 -12.43 -2.88
N LEU A 145 3.81 -12.95 -2.02
CA LEU A 145 3.70 -14.30 -1.48
C LEU A 145 2.41 -14.49 -0.69
N THR A 146 2.08 -13.55 0.21
CA THR A 146 0.83 -13.59 0.98
C THR A 146 -0.40 -13.50 0.07
N GLN A 147 -0.36 -12.65 -0.97
CA GLN A 147 -1.43 -12.56 -1.96
C GLN A 147 -1.65 -13.88 -2.70
N ALA A 148 -0.57 -14.49 -3.22
CA ALA A 148 -0.64 -15.77 -3.92
C ALA A 148 -1.12 -16.91 -3.01
N ALA A 149 -0.64 -16.95 -1.76
CA ALA A 149 -1.08 -17.94 -0.77
C ALA A 149 -2.58 -17.81 -0.46
N GLY A 150 -3.08 -16.58 -0.30
CA GLY A 150 -4.50 -16.33 -0.08
C GLY A 150 -5.40 -16.80 -1.22
N ILE A 151 -4.96 -16.60 -2.47
CA ILE A 151 -5.68 -17.06 -3.67
C ILE A 151 -5.75 -18.59 -3.71
N LEU A 152 -4.61 -19.27 -3.49
CA LEU A 152 -4.57 -20.75 -3.46
C LEU A 152 -5.41 -21.34 -2.33
N LEU A 153 -5.51 -20.63 -1.20
CA LEU A 153 -6.38 -21.00 -0.09
C LEU A 153 -7.86 -20.63 -0.31
N ARG A 154 -8.18 -19.97 -1.42
CA ARG A 154 -9.53 -19.47 -1.77
C ARG A 154 -10.11 -18.55 -0.70
N LEU A 155 -9.25 -17.72 -0.10
CA LEU A 155 -9.66 -16.71 0.87
C LEU A 155 -10.29 -15.50 0.19
N PRO A 156 -11.26 -14.82 0.82
CA PRO A 156 -11.75 -13.54 0.34
C PRO A 156 -10.62 -12.50 0.28
N GLN A 157 -10.63 -11.63 -0.73
CA GLN A 157 -9.61 -10.59 -0.90
C GLN A 157 -9.49 -9.68 0.33
N GLU A 158 -10.56 -9.47 1.08
CA GLU A 158 -10.54 -8.70 2.32
C GLU A 158 -9.61 -9.32 3.36
N ILE A 159 -9.67 -10.64 3.58
CA ILE A 159 -8.79 -11.35 4.52
C ILE A 159 -7.34 -11.29 4.05
N ILE A 160 -7.12 -11.42 2.74
CA ILE A 160 -5.78 -11.34 2.15
C ILE A 160 -5.19 -9.93 2.34
N ALA A 161 -5.98 -8.88 2.06
CA ALA A 161 -5.58 -7.49 2.25
C ALA A 161 -5.26 -7.18 3.71
N GLN A 162 -6.09 -7.63 4.66
CA GLN A 162 -5.81 -7.51 6.10
C GLN A 162 -4.49 -8.18 6.47
N SER A 163 -4.23 -9.38 5.94
CA SER A 163 -3.01 -10.14 6.19
C SER A 163 -1.76 -9.39 5.70
N ILE A 164 -1.82 -8.80 4.51
CA ILE A 164 -0.73 -8.00 3.94
C ILE A 164 -0.49 -6.75 4.78
N ILE A 165 -1.55 -6.07 5.22
CA ILE A 165 -1.43 -4.85 6.04
C ILE A 165 -0.85 -5.18 7.41
N ILE A 166 -1.27 -6.27 8.05
CA ILE A 166 -0.70 -6.75 9.32
C ILE A 166 0.79 -7.08 9.13
N LEU A 167 1.15 -7.74 8.04
CA LEU A 167 2.54 -8.06 7.72
C LEU A 167 3.38 -6.80 7.50
N GLN A 168 2.87 -5.80 6.79
CA GLN A 168 3.55 -4.52 6.60
C GLN A 168 3.73 -3.77 7.92
N ARG A 169 2.71 -3.77 8.79
CA ARG A 169 2.81 -3.16 10.13
C ARG A 169 3.87 -3.84 10.99
N PHE A 170 4.05 -5.15 10.85
CA PHE A 170 5.08 -5.91 11.57
C PHE A 170 6.51 -5.49 11.18
N TYR A 171 6.78 -5.22 9.90
CA TYR A 171 8.11 -4.84 9.43
C TYR A 171 8.46 -3.35 9.64
N VAL A 172 7.50 -2.52 10.05
CA VAL A 172 7.68 -1.07 10.21
C VAL A 172 8.07 -0.71 11.65
N GLY A 173 9.04 0.18 11.80
CA GLY A 173 9.58 0.66 13.07
C GLY A 173 10.79 -0.11 13.59
N ALA A 174 11.49 0.50 14.54
CA ALA A 174 12.69 -0.06 15.17
C ALA A 174 12.39 -1.32 16.01
N ASP A 175 11.22 -1.39 16.64
CA ASP A 175 10.76 -2.54 17.43
C ASP A 175 10.07 -3.63 16.57
N GLY A 176 10.06 -3.44 15.25
CA GLY A 176 9.45 -4.35 14.28
C GLY A 176 10.26 -5.62 14.05
N GLY A 177 9.75 -6.49 13.17
CA GLY A 177 10.50 -7.65 12.70
C GLY A 177 11.65 -7.25 11.80
N SER A 178 12.85 -7.77 12.06
CA SER A 178 13.94 -7.71 11.09
C SER A 178 13.80 -8.84 10.06
N LEU A 179 14.04 -8.51 8.79
CA LEU A 179 14.10 -9.47 7.68
C LEU A 179 15.26 -10.48 7.78
N LEU A 180 16.28 -10.21 8.62
CA LEU A 180 17.37 -11.15 8.89
C LEU A 180 17.09 -12.13 10.02
N GLU A 181 16.06 -11.88 10.82
CA GLU A 181 15.67 -12.73 11.95
C GLU A 181 14.44 -13.56 11.58
N HIS A 182 13.48 -12.94 10.90
CA HIS A 182 12.21 -13.54 10.56
C HIS A 182 12.19 -13.85 9.07
N ASP A 183 12.03 -15.14 8.74
CA ASP A 183 11.90 -15.57 7.36
C ASP A 183 10.57 -15.13 6.76
N LEU A 184 10.62 -14.69 5.49
CA LEU A 184 9.45 -14.18 4.78
C LEU A 184 8.31 -15.20 4.72
N LEU A 185 8.63 -16.49 4.52
CA LEU A 185 7.60 -17.53 4.44
C LEU A 185 6.86 -17.67 5.77
N ASN A 186 7.59 -17.71 6.88
CA ASN A 186 7.01 -17.86 8.21
C ASN A 186 6.20 -16.62 8.63
N SER A 187 6.70 -15.42 8.37
CA SER A 187 5.96 -14.18 8.66
C SER A 187 4.70 -14.05 7.79
N SER A 188 4.78 -14.39 6.50
CA SER A 188 3.60 -14.43 5.61
C SER A 188 2.60 -15.51 6.00
N ALA A 189 3.07 -16.68 6.48
CA ALA A 189 2.21 -17.74 7.01
C ALA A 189 1.45 -17.27 8.24
N ALA A 190 2.18 -16.66 9.18
CA ALA A 190 1.66 -16.21 10.45
C ALA A 190 0.65 -15.07 10.27
N SER A 191 0.95 -14.07 9.42
CA SER A 191 0.01 -12.97 9.15
C SER A 191 -1.29 -13.45 8.52
N LEU A 192 -1.20 -14.40 7.58
CA LEU A 192 -2.36 -14.99 6.90
C LEU A 192 -3.18 -15.87 7.84
N TYR A 193 -2.52 -16.73 8.62
CA TYR A 193 -3.19 -17.57 9.63
C TYR A 193 -3.88 -16.71 10.69
N LEU A 194 -3.24 -15.64 11.17
CA LEU A 194 -3.77 -14.73 12.17
C LEU A 194 -5.08 -14.05 11.71
N CYS A 195 -5.16 -13.62 10.45
CA CYS A 195 -6.38 -12.99 9.89
C CYS A 195 -7.44 -14.02 9.52
N ALA A 196 -7.05 -15.16 8.97
CA ALA A 196 -7.99 -16.18 8.51
C ALA A 196 -8.66 -16.94 9.68
N LYS A 197 -7.93 -17.18 10.77
CA LYS A 197 -8.41 -17.93 11.94
C LYS A 197 -9.72 -17.40 12.57
N PRO A 198 -9.89 -16.08 12.82
CA PRO A 198 -11.15 -15.52 13.32
C PRO A 198 -12.17 -15.20 12.22
N SER A 199 -11.83 -15.41 10.95
CA SER A 199 -12.71 -15.07 9.82
C SER A 199 -13.84 -16.09 9.63
N GLU A 200 -14.82 -15.73 8.80
CA GLU A 200 -15.94 -16.62 8.43
C GLU A 200 -15.49 -17.89 7.70
N THR A 201 -14.32 -17.84 7.05
CA THR A 201 -13.69 -18.97 6.34
C THR A 201 -12.36 -19.35 7.00
N PRO A 202 -12.38 -20.01 8.18
CA PRO A 202 -11.17 -20.36 8.91
C PRO A 202 -10.35 -21.39 8.15
N VAL A 203 -9.03 -21.19 8.13
CA VAL A 203 -8.06 -22.09 7.47
C VAL A 203 -7.20 -22.76 8.52
N SER A 204 -6.96 -24.06 8.36
CA SER A 204 -6.07 -24.80 9.27
C SER A 204 -4.60 -24.45 9.03
N ALA A 205 -3.79 -24.48 10.10
CA ALA A 205 -2.35 -24.29 10.00
C ALA A 205 -1.70 -25.22 8.96
N ARG A 206 -2.17 -26.47 8.85
CA ARG A 206 -1.67 -27.45 7.88
C ARG A 206 -1.92 -27.01 6.43
N GLN A 207 -3.10 -26.45 6.13
CA GLN A 207 -3.41 -25.94 4.78
C GLN A 207 -2.51 -24.76 4.43
N VAL A 208 -2.36 -23.78 5.34
CA VAL A 208 -1.48 -22.62 5.14
C VAL A 208 -0.04 -23.06 4.85
N LEU A 209 0.51 -23.94 5.69
CA LEU A 209 1.89 -24.43 5.54
C LEU A 209 2.09 -25.26 4.27
N THR A 210 1.08 -26.01 3.84
CA THR A 210 1.14 -26.79 2.60
C THR A 210 1.21 -25.87 1.38
N VAL A 211 0.35 -24.83 1.35
CA VAL A 211 0.32 -23.83 0.28
C VAL A 211 1.64 -23.04 0.24
N LEU A 212 2.16 -22.61 1.37
CA LEU A 212 3.42 -21.88 1.39
C LEU A 212 4.62 -22.74 1.01
N SER A 213 4.64 -24.01 1.41
CA SER A 213 5.69 -24.94 0.94
C SER A 213 5.59 -25.19 -0.57
N TYR A 214 4.39 -25.14 -1.14
CA TYR A 214 4.20 -25.16 -2.59
C TYR A 214 4.76 -23.89 -3.25
N LEU A 215 4.44 -22.71 -2.73
CA LEU A 215 4.91 -21.44 -3.27
C LEU A 215 6.44 -21.30 -3.16
N GLU A 216 7.02 -21.80 -2.06
CA GLU A 216 8.47 -21.93 -1.87
C GLU A 216 9.09 -22.78 -2.99
N SER A 217 8.49 -23.93 -3.35
CA SER A 217 8.99 -24.79 -4.43
C SER A 217 8.89 -24.17 -5.83
N THR A 218 8.06 -23.13 -5.99
CA THR A 218 7.86 -22.43 -7.27
C THR A 218 8.89 -21.31 -7.46
N ASN A 219 9.73 -21.04 -6.44
CA ASN A 219 10.82 -20.07 -6.46
C ASN A 219 10.39 -18.69 -7.00
N GLY A 220 9.18 -18.22 -6.70
CA GLY A 220 8.74 -16.84 -6.99
C GLY A 220 7.88 -16.65 -8.25
N ASP A 221 7.75 -17.63 -9.14
CA ASP A 221 6.80 -17.55 -10.27
C ASP A 221 5.37 -17.84 -9.79
N PHE A 222 4.65 -16.81 -9.35
CA PHE A 222 3.29 -16.96 -8.83
C PHE A 222 2.23 -16.92 -9.94
N SER A 223 2.64 -16.74 -11.21
CA SER A 223 1.74 -16.69 -12.36
C SER A 223 1.00 -18.01 -12.61
N GLN A 224 1.64 -19.13 -12.27
CA GLN A 224 1.04 -20.46 -12.36
C GLN A 224 -0.03 -20.66 -11.29
N ALA A 225 0.19 -20.14 -10.07
CA ALA A 225 -0.79 -20.17 -8.98
C ALA A 225 -2.04 -19.34 -9.30
N ALA A 226 -1.89 -18.28 -10.10
CA ALA A 226 -2.97 -17.40 -10.54
C ALA A 226 -3.88 -18.03 -11.61
N ARG A 227 -3.31 -18.91 -12.44
CA ARG A 227 -3.97 -19.58 -13.58
C ARG A 227 -4.60 -20.92 -13.20
N SER A 228 -4.17 -21.52 -12.09
CA SER A 228 -4.66 -22.81 -11.63
C SER A 228 -6.03 -22.70 -10.92
N ASP A 229 -7.08 -22.37 -11.67
CA ASP A 229 -8.47 -22.45 -11.18
C ASP A 229 -8.92 -23.91 -10.91
N GLY A 230 -8.11 -24.92 -11.24
CA GLY A 230 -8.50 -26.34 -11.14
C GLY A 230 -7.43 -27.39 -10.79
N GLU A 231 -6.13 -27.08 -10.78
CA GLU A 231 -5.07 -28.12 -10.65
C GLU A 231 -4.25 -28.09 -9.35
N PHE A 232 -4.46 -27.12 -8.46
CA PHE A 232 -3.90 -27.24 -7.11
C PHE A 232 -4.76 -28.24 -6.33
N SER A 233 -4.39 -29.52 -6.40
CA SER A 233 -4.90 -30.56 -5.51
C SER A 233 -4.05 -30.57 -4.23
N PRO A 234 -4.55 -30.03 -3.10
CA PRO A 234 -3.81 -30.09 -1.83
C PRO A 234 -3.56 -31.55 -1.39
N ALA A 235 -4.29 -32.50 -1.96
CA ALA A 235 -4.18 -33.93 -1.70
C ALA A 235 -2.95 -34.60 -2.34
N GLU A 236 -2.24 -33.95 -3.27
CA GLU A 236 -1.01 -34.54 -3.85
C GLU A 236 0.25 -34.08 -3.11
N ARG A 237 0.18 -32.95 -2.41
CA ARG A 237 1.30 -32.31 -1.72
C ARG A 237 1.14 -32.44 -0.22
N HIS A 238 1.48 -33.61 0.33
CA HIS A 238 1.43 -33.82 1.77
C HIS A 238 2.76 -33.46 2.43
N LEU A 239 2.72 -32.56 3.43
CA LEU A 239 3.81 -32.43 4.39
C LEU A 239 3.91 -33.71 5.22
N THR A 240 5.13 -34.24 5.35
CA THR A 240 5.41 -35.33 6.29
C THR A 240 5.13 -34.84 7.72
N GLN A 241 4.78 -35.76 8.62
CA GLN A 241 4.37 -35.40 9.97
C GLN A 241 5.46 -34.61 10.72
N GLY A 242 6.72 -35.04 10.63
CA GLY A 242 7.85 -34.33 11.27
C GLY A 242 8.10 -32.94 10.69
N GLN A 243 8.00 -32.76 9.37
CA GLN A 243 8.13 -31.43 8.75
C GLN A 243 6.98 -30.50 9.15
N TYR A 244 5.76 -31.03 9.23
CA TYR A 244 4.60 -30.28 9.67
C TYR A 244 4.76 -29.80 11.11
N GLU A 245 5.22 -30.65 12.03
CA GLU A 245 5.40 -30.28 13.44
C GLU A 245 6.40 -29.13 13.59
N VAL A 246 7.55 -29.21 12.94
CA VAL A 246 8.56 -28.14 12.98
C VAL A 246 8.03 -26.83 12.39
N LYS A 247 7.42 -26.88 11.19
CA LYS A 247 6.86 -25.68 10.53
C LYS A 247 5.68 -25.10 11.32
N ARG A 248 4.87 -25.92 11.99
CA ARG A 248 3.76 -25.48 12.84
C ARG A 248 4.27 -24.74 14.07
N ASP A 249 5.33 -25.23 14.71
CA ASP A 249 5.89 -24.57 15.88
C ASP A 249 6.51 -23.21 15.49
N GLN A 250 7.18 -23.13 14.34
CA GLN A 250 7.65 -21.87 13.75
C GLN A 250 6.52 -20.90 13.42
N LEU A 251 5.41 -21.40 12.85
CA LEU A 251 4.22 -20.60 12.57
C LEU A 251 3.66 -19.94 13.83
N TYR A 252 3.53 -20.70 14.93
CA TYR A 252 2.99 -20.17 16.18
C TYR A 252 3.93 -19.20 16.88
N LEU A 253 5.25 -19.42 16.79
CA LEU A 253 6.24 -18.46 17.26
C LEU A 253 6.10 -17.13 16.50
N ALA A 254 6.08 -17.17 15.17
CA ALA A 254 5.90 -15.98 14.33
C ALA A 254 4.54 -15.29 14.57
N GLU A 255 3.45 -16.06 14.77
CA GLU A 255 2.14 -15.52 15.16
C GLU A 255 2.23 -14.71 16.47
N SER A 256 2.92 -15.26 17.47
CA SER A 256 3.09 -14.61 18.76
C SER A 256 3.95 -13.34 18.68
N GLU A 257 4.97 -13.32 17.83
CA GLU A 257 5.83 -12.16 17.62
C GLU A 257 5.11 -11.02 16.90
N ILE A 258 4.34 -11.34 15.85
CA ILE A 258 3.49 -10.35 15.16
C ILE A 258 2.51 -9.72 16.16
N LEU A 259 1.82 -10.53 16.97
CA LEU A 259 0.89 -10.03 17.98
C LEU A 259 1.57 -9.14 19.03
N ARG A 260 2.77 -9.52 19.49
CA ARG A 260 3.56 -8.75 20.44
C ARG A 260 3.97 -7.39 19.88
N VAL A 261 4.52 -7.36 18.67
CA VAL A 261 4.97 -6.12 18.00
C VAL A 261 3.80 -5.17 17.74
N LEU A 262 2.65 -5.71 17.34
CA LEU A 262 1.44 -4.92 17.09
C LEU A 262 0.69 -4.53 18.37
N GLY A 263 1.10 -5.01 19.54
CA GLY A 263 0.37 -4.79 20.79
C GLY A 263 -1.07 -5.32 20.74
N PHE A 264 -1.29 -6.44 20.04
CA PHE A 264 -2.61 -7.04 19.77
C PHE A 264 -3.57 -6.17 18.93
N GLN A 265 -3.08 -5.10 18.31
CA GLN A 265 -3.89 -4.27 17.40
C GLN A 265 -3.99 -4.92 16.01
N THR A 266 -4.86 -5.91 15.87
CA THR A 266 -5.10 -6.63 14.59
C THR A 266 -6.19 -6.01 13.72
N HIS A 267 -6.91 -5.00 14.22
CA HIS A 267 -7.98 -4.36 13.46
C HIS A 267 -7.44 -3.59 12.23
N VAL A 268 -8.08 -3.79 11.09
CA VAL A 268 -7.77 -3.15 9.81
C VAL A 268 -9.06 -2.77 9.10
N ALA A 269 -9.30 -1.47 8.91
CA ALA A 269 -10.34 -0.93 8.05
C ALA A 269 -9.84 -0.91 6.60
N LEU A 270 -10.63 -1.46 5.68
CA LEU A 270 -10.30 -1.54 4.25
C LEU A 270 -11.10 -0.54 3.41
N PRO A 271 -10.53 0.01 2.31
CA PRO A 271 -11.17 1.02 1.48
C PRO A 271 -12.22 0.46 0.50
N TYR A 272 -12.38 -0.86 0.37
CA TYR A 272 -13.23 -1.48 -0.65
C TYR A 272 -14.71 -1.06 -0.52
N THR A 273 -15.27 -1.16 0.69
CA THR A 273 -16.65 -0.76 0.97
C THR A 273 -16.85 0.75 0.77
N LEU A 274 -15.88 1.57 1.22
CA LEU A 274 -15.91 3.02 1.02
C LEU A 274 -15.90 3.38 -0.46
N CYS A 275 -15.07 2.72 -1.26
CA CYS A 275 -15.00 2.93 -2.70
C CYS A 275 -16.34 2.69 -3.38
N ILE A 276 -17.07 1.63 -3.02
CA ILE A 276 -18.42 1.38 -3.57
C ILE A 276 -19.40 2.47 -3.12
N ASN A 277 -19.38 2.86 -1.84
CA ASN A 277 -20.27 3.89 -1.31
C ASN A 277 -20.02 5.26 -1.97
N TYR A 278 -18.76 5.61 -2.21
CA TYR A 278 -18.38 6.84 -2.90
C TYR A 278 -18.82 6.81 -4.36
N LEU A 279 -18.61 5.70 -5.07
CA LEU A 279 -19.10 5.53 -6.45
C LEU A 279 -20.63 5.61 -6.54
N GLN A 280 -21.36 5.13 -5.52
CA GLN A 280 -22.82 5.28 -5.42
C GLN A 280 -23.24 6.73 -5.18
N THR A 281 -22.50 7.45 -4.32
CA THR A 281 -22.78 8.86 -4.00
C THR A 281 -22.52 9.76 -5.20
N LEU A 282 -21.54 9.42 -6.02
CA LEU A 282 -21.23 10.09 -7.29
C LEU A 282 -22.16 9.66 -8.44
N GLU A 283 -23.16 8.81 -8.17
CA GLU A 283 -24.16 8.32 -9.13
C GLU A 283 -23.57 7.62 -10.37
N VAL A 284 -22.33 7.12 -10.29
CA VAL A 284 -21.59 6.55 -11.44
C VAL A 284 -22.21 5.24 -11.92
N PHE A 285 -22.84 4.48 -11.02
CA PHE A 285 -23.53 3.23 -11.37
C PHE A 285 -24.79 3.44 -12.23
N SER A 286 -25.27 4.68 -12.38
CA SER A 286 -26.36 5.00 -13.30
C SER A 286 -25.93 4.94 -14.76
N GLY A 287 -24.63 5.06 -15.06
CA GLY A 287 -24.07 5.01 -16.40
C GLY A 287 -23.52 3.62 -16.77
N PRO A 288 -23.34 3.33 -18.07
CA PRO A 288 -22.77 2.06 -18.55
C PRO A 288 -21.30 1.88 -18.14
N GLU A 289 -20.60 2.97 -17.83
CA GLU A 289 -19.18 2.99 -17.45
C GLU A 289 -18.93 2.61 -15.98
N GLY A 290 -19.97 2.64 -15.13
CA GLY A 290 -19.81 2.47 -13.69
C GLY A 290 -19.19 1.13 -13.27
N SER A 291 -19.52 0.04 -13.97
CA SER A 291 -18.92 -1.27 -13.71
C SER A 291 -17.43 -1.32 -14.08
N ALA A 292 -17.05 -0.72 -15.21
CA ALA A 292 -15.66 -0.64 -15.66
C ALA A 292 -14.83 0.23 -14.71
N LEU A 293 -15.39 1.37 -14.28
CA LEU A 293 -14.76 2.26 -13.31
C LEU A 293 -14.50 1.56 -11.97
N ALA A 294 -15.52 0.89 -11.42
CA ALA A 294 -15.40 0.17 -10.15
C ALA A 294 -14.33 -0.93 -10.21
N LYS A 295 -14.28 -1.70 -11.31
CA LYS A 295 -13.26 -2.73 -11.54
C LYS A 295 -11.86 -2.12 -11.54
N ARG A 296 -11.68 -0.99 -12.25
CA ARG A 296 -10.38 -0.33 -12.35
C ARG A 296 -9.96 0.31 -11.03
N ALA A 297 -10.87 0.93 -10.29
CA ALA A 297 -10.60 1.46 -8.94
C ALA A 297 -10.16 0.35 -7.97
N PHE A 298 -10.84 -0.80 -7.98
CA PHE A 298 -10.43 -1.96 -7.19
C PHE A 298 -9.07 -2.54 -7.59
N ALA A 299 -8.73 -2.51 -8.88
CA ALA A 299 -7.38 -2.91 -9.32
C ALA A 299 -6.30 -2.00 -8.71
N HIS A 300 -6.54 -0.68 -8.65
CA HIS A 300 -5.63 0.26 -8.00
C HIS A 300 -5.52 0.04 -6.49
N LEU A 301 -6.64 -0.19 -5.79
CA LEU A 301 -6.63 -0.51 -4.35
C LEU A 301 -5.83 -1.78 -4.06
N ASN A 302 -6.02 -2.82 -4.87
CA ASN A 302 -5.29 -4.07 -4.73
C ASN A 302 -3.79 -3.90 -5.03
N SER A 303 -3.44 -3.09 -6.04
CA SER A 303 -2.06 -2.76 -6.38
C SER A 303 -1.39 -1.97 -5.24
N ALA A 304 -2.13 -1.08 -4.58
CA ALA A 304 -1.64 -0.29 -3.45
C ALA A 304 -1.19 -1.15 -2.24
N LEU A 305 -1.69 -2.38 -2.11
CA LEU A 305 -1.21 -3.32 -1.08
C LEU A 305 0.25 -3.74 -1.30
N LEU A 306 0.74 -3.67 -2.54
CA LEU A 306 2.10 -4.06 -2.90
C LEU A 306 3.06 -2.86 -3.00
N SER A 307 2.54 -1.64 -2.90
CA SER A 307 3.31 -0.41 -3.09
C SER A 307 4.34 -0.21 -1.96
N PRO A 308 5.60 0.15 -2.28
CA PRO A 308 6.63 0.42 -1.27
C PRO A 308 6.35 1.67 -0.44
N GLN A 309 5.43 2.54 -0.87
CA GLN A 309 5.02 3.76 -0.18
C GLN A 309 4.06 3.50 1.00
N LEU A 310 3.68 2.24 1.23
CA LEU A 310 2.91 1.80 2.39
C LEU A 310 1.62 2.63 2.60
N LEU A 311 0.86 2.85 1.52
CA LEU A 311 -0.31 3.74 1.52
C LEU A 311 -1.32 3.40 2.62
N TYR A 312 -1.56 2.11 2.86
CA TYR A 312 -2.47 1.60 3.90
C TYR A 312 -2.00 1.85 5.34
N LEU A 313 -0.74 2.23 5.53
CA LEU A 313 -0.17 2.58 6.84
C LEU A 313 -0.03 4.09 7.01
N THR A 314 0.05 4.85 5.91
CA THR A 314 0.31 6.29 5.95
C THR A 314 -0.95 7.13 5.81
N HIS A 315 -1.98 6.63 5.12
CA HIS A 315 -3.21 7.37 4.82
C HIS A 315 -4.45 6.62 5.30
N GLN A 316 -5.53 7.36 5.52
CA GLN A 316 -6.81 6.77 5.91
C GLN A 316 -7.50 6.08 4.71
N PRO A 317 -8.32 5.05 4.94
CA PRO A 317 -9.02 4.33 3.87
C PRO A 317 -9.90 5.23 2.99
N SER A 318 -10.46 6.32 3.54
CA SER A 318 -11.23 7.32 2.78
C SER A 318 -10.38 7.95 1.67
N ALA A 319 -9.19 8.44 2.01
CA ALA A 319 -8.29 9.10 1.07
C ALA A 319 -7.81 8.14 -0.03
N ILE A 320 -7.44 6.91 0.35
CA ILE A 320 -7.00 5.88 -0.60
C ILE A 320 -8.12 5.52 -1.59
N ALA A 321 -9.36 5.37 -1.11
CA ALA A 321 -10.52 5.08 -1.96
C ALA A 321 -10.78 6.21 -2.97
N THR A 322 -10.76 7.46 -2.51
CA THR A 322 -10.96 8.66 -3.34
C THR A 322 -9.88 8.77 -4.43
N ALA A 323 -8.62 8.56 -4.07
CA ALA A 323 -7.52 8.57 -5.03
C ALA A 323 -7.62 7.47 -6.09
N ALA A 324 -8.01 6.26 -5.69
CA ALA A 324 -8.22 5.15 -6.61
C ALA A 324 -9.37 5.43 -7.60
N ILE A 325 -10.49 6.02 -7.12
CA ILE A 325 -11.61 6.43 -7.98
C ILE A 325 -11.17 7.52 -8.96
N TYR A 326 -10.46 8.54 -8.48
CA TYR A 326 -9.98 9.63 -9.32
C TYR A 326 -9.06 9.14 -10.45
N LEU A 327 -8.11 8.26 -10.12
CA LEU A 327 -7.20 7.68 -11.11
C LEU A 327 -7.96 6.80 -12.11
N ALA A 328 -8.84 5.92 -11.62
CA ALA A 328 -9.62 5.04 -12.47
C ALA A 328 -10.55 5.80 -13.42
N ALA A 329 -11.13 6.92 -12.98
CA ALA A 329 -12.03 7.73 -13.81
C ALA A 329 -11.30 8.37 -14.99
N ARG A 330 -10.05 8.79 -14.78
CA ARG A 330 -9.20 9.33 -15.84
C ARG A 330 -8.79 8.28 -16.87
N GLU A 331 -8.61 7.03 -16.45
CA GLU A 331 -8.23 5.93 -17.35
C GLU A 331 -9.41 5.39 -18.15
N VAL A 332 -10.60 5.36 -17.54
CA VAL A 332 -11.85 4.90 -18.18
C VAL A 332 -12.55 6.03 -18.96
N ASP A 333 -12.06 7.27 -18.85
CA ASP A 333 -12.67 8.49 -19.39
C ASP A 333 -14.11 8.72 -18.88
N ALA A 334 -14.34 8.35 -17.62
CA ALA A 334 -15.64 8.49 -16.98
C ALA A 334 -15.89 9.94 -16.56
N LYS A 335 -17.09 10.45 -16.88
CA LYS A 335 -17.50 11.81 -16.52
C LYS A 335 -17.82 11.91 -15.03
N LEU A 336 -16.88 12.42 -14.25
CA LEU A 336 -17.10 12.83 -12.86
C LEU A 336 -17.48 14.31 -12.77
N PRO A 337 -18.07 14.77 -11.65
CA PRO A 337 -18.37 16.18 -11.44
C PRO A 337 -17.14 17.06 -11.65
N GLU A 338 -17.29 18.20 -12.33
CA GLU A 338 -16.20 19.15 -12.60
C GLU A 338 -15.71 19.89 -11.34
N ALA A 339 -16.53 19.92 -10.28
CA ALA A 339 -16.16 20.47 -8.99
C ALA A 339 -15.14 19.56 -8.26
N GLU A 340 -14.49 20.09 -7.23
CA GLU A 340 -13.54 19.36 -6.38
C GLU A 340 -14.27 18.34 -5.47
N TRP A 341 -14.89 17.33 -6.09
CA TRP A 341 -15.77 16.35 -5.43
C TRP A 341 -15.06 15.52 -4.36
N TRP A 342 -13.73 15.42 -4.43
CA TRP A 342 -12.90 14.73 -3.44
C TRP A 342 -12.90 15.44 -2.08
N GLU A 343 -13.16 16.75 -2.03
CA GLU A 343 -13.28 17.49 -0.76
C GLU A 343 -14.48 17.02 0.08
N VAL A 344 -15.53 16.51 -0.57
CA VAL A 344 -16.70 15.93 0.12
C VAL A 344 -16.34 14.66 0.90
N PHE A 345 -15.23 14.03 0.55
CA PHE A 345 -14.70 12.84 1.22
C PHE A 345 -13.54 13.16 2.16
N ASP A 346 -13.39 14.42 2.56
CA ASP A 346 -12.34 14.92 3.45
C ASP A 346 -10.92 14.68 2.93
N VAL A 347 -10.72 14.82 1.60
CA VAL A 347 -9.41 14.67 0.96
C VAL A 347 -8.96 15.99 0.37
N ASP A 348 -7.75 16.42 0.73
CA ASP A 348 -7.17 17.65 0.16
C ASP A 348 -6.58 17.39 -1.23
N ARG A 349 -6.49 18.44 -2.05
CA ARG A 349 -5.90 18.35 -3.39
C ARG A 349 -4.43 17.87 -3.37
N GLU A 350 -3.66 18.28 -2.35
CA GLU A 350 -2.26 17.90 -2.21
C GLU A 350 -2.12 16.41 -1.85
N GLU A 351 -2.94 15.95 -0.90
CA GLU A 351 -3.03 14.55 -0.50
C GLU A 351 -3.47 13.66 -1.67
N LEU A 352 -4.51 14.07 -2.41
CA LEU A 352 -4.97 13.39 -3.61
C LEU A 352 -3.86 13.27 -4.66
N GLY A 353 -3.13 14.37 -4.91
CA GLY A 353 -2.04 14.40 -5.87
C GLY A 353 -0.91 13.43 -5.49
N PHE A 354 -0.53 13.39 -4.21
CA PHE A 354 0.45 12.45 -3.68
C PHE A 354 -0.01 11.00 -3.87
N LEU A 355 -1.24 10.69 -3.43
CA LEU A 355 -1.79 9.33 -3.50
C LEU A 355 -1.87 8.82 -4.94
N VAL A 356 -2.29 9.64 -5.89
CA VAL A 356 -2.36 9.25 -7.32
C VAL A 356 -0.98 8.90 -7.87
N VAL A 357 0.05 9.68 -7.55
CA VAL A 357 1.42 9.38 -8.00
C VAL A 357 1.95 8.12 -7.31
N ALA A 358 1.67 7.95 -6.02
CA ALA A 358 2.08 6.77 -5.28
C ALA A 358 1.43 5.49 -5.82
N LEU A 359 0.13 5.53 -6.18
CA LEU A 359 -0.57 4.41 -6.83
C LEU A 359 0.09 3.99 -8.15
N LEU A 360 0.58 4.95 -8.94
CA LEU A 360 1.26 4.70 -10.21
C LEU A 360 2.71 4.23 -10.06
N SER A 361 3.33 4.44 -8.89
CA SER A 361 4.76 4.15 -8.69
C SER A 361 5.10 2.66 -8.64
N LEU A 362 4.10 1.80 -8.39
CA LEU A 362 4.29 0.36 -8.26
C LEU A 362 4.92 -0.27 -9.51
N GLU A 363 4.48 0.17 -10.69
CA GLU A 363 4.93 -0.42 -11.95
C GLU A 363 6.43 -0.21 -12.18
N GLY A 364 6.90 1.02 -11.95
CA GLY A 364 8.32 1.36 -12.04
C GLY A 364 9.15 0.59 -10.99
N PHE A 365 8.62 0.48 -9.78
CA PHE A 365 9.30 -0.26 -8.71
C PHE A 365 9.41 -1.77 -9.00
N ALA A 366 8.37 -2.37 -9.59
CA ALA A 366 8.40 -3.77 -9.98
C ALA A 366 9.43 -4.06 -11.08
N LEU A 367 9.60 -3.13 -12.03
CA LEU A 367 10.64 -3.18 -13.06
C LEU A 367 12.04 -3.05 -12.46
N GLU A 368 12.25 -2.07 -11.58
CA GLU A 368 13.52 -1.86 -10.89
C GLU A 368 13.95 -3.12 -10.11
N ARG A 369 13.00 -3.73 -9.39
CA ARG A 369 13.22 -5.03 -8.74
C ARG A 369 13.66 -6.09 -9.73
N GLN A 370 13.00 -6.18 -10.89
CA GLN A 370 13.29 -7.21 -11.87
C GLN A 370 14.69 -7.03 -12.47
N GLU A 371 15.09 -5.79 -12.73
CA GLU A 371 16.41 -5.42 -13.22
C GLU A 371 17.51 -5.71 -12.19
N ALA A 372 17.28 -5.34 -10.92
CA ALA A 372 18.23 -5.55 -9.82
C ALA A 372 18.63 -7.03 -9.65
N PHE A 373 17.73 -7.96 -9.94
CA PHE A 373 17.98 -9.40 -9.84
C PHE A 373 18.11 -10.11 -11.19
N GLY A 374 18.36 -9.37 -12.27
CA GLY A 374 18.64 -9.92 -13.61
C GLY A 374 17.51 -10.78 -14.17
N GLY A 375 16.26 -10.40 -13.89
CA GLY A 375 15.07 -11.12 -14.33
C GLY A 375 14.77 -12.42 -13.57
N LYS A 376 15.59 -12.80 -12.59
CA LYS A 376 15.30 -13.96 -11.74
C LYS A 376 14.17 -13.63 -10.80
N VAL A 377 12.99 -14.18 -11.10
CA VAL A 377 11.87 -14.22 -10.17
C VAL A 377 12.27 -15.20 -9.08
N GLY A 378 12.56 -14.69 -7.89
CA GLY A 378 13.05 -15.47 -6.77
C GLY A 378 12.78 -14.70 -5.50
N LEU A 379 12.17 -15.36 -4.51
CA LEU A 379 11.97 -14.77 -3.20
C LEU A 379 13.31 -14.42 -2.55
N LEU A 380 13.36 -13.25 -1.91
CA LEU A 380 14.47 -12.81 -1.07
C LEU A 380 14.46 -13.57 0.27
N THR A 381 14.94 -14.80 0.26
CA THR A 381 15.10 -15.61 1.48
C THR A 381 16.16 -15.00 2.41
N GLN A 382 16.08 -15.32 3.70
CA GLN A 382 17.04 -14.89 4.72
C GLN A 382 18.50 -15.19 4.31
N GLU A 383 18.76 -16.35 3.71
CA GLU A 383 20.08 -16.75 3.20
C GLU A 383 20.58 -15.85 2.07
N LYS A 384 19.68 -15.46 1.15
CA LYS A 384 20.01 -14.52 0.06
C LYS A 384 20.28 -13.12 0.60
N LEU A 385 19.52 -12.67 1.60
CA LEU A 385 19.77 -11.39 2.24
C LEU A 385 21.15 -11.36 2.91
N ARG A 386 21.52 -12.43 3.61
CA ARG A 386 22.86 -12.56 4.21
C ARG A 386 23.97 -12.57 3.16
N SER A 387 23.80 -13.29 2.07
CA SER A 387 24.82 -13.30 1.01
C SER A 387 24.95 -11.96 0.29
N ILE A 388 23.86 -11.22 0.11
CA ILE A 388 23.90 -9.84 -0.42
C ILE A 388 24.68 -8.92 0.53
N LEU A 389 24.47 -9.06 1.85
CA LEU A 389 25.22 -8.29 2.84
C LEU A 389 26.71 -8.66 2.83
N GLU A 390 27.04 -9.94 2.81
CA GLU A 390 28.43 -10.42 2.73
C GLU A 390 29.13 -9.94 1.44
N ALA A 391 28.43 -9.96 0.31
CA ALA A 391 28.95 -9.45 -0.96
C ALA A 391 29.09 -7.91 -0.96
N GLY A 392 28.15 -7.20 -0.34
CA GLY A 392 28.24 -5.74 -0.15
C GLY A 392 29.41 -5.35 0.75
N VAL A 393 29.65 -6.12 1.82
CA VAL A 393 30.83 -5.96 2.68
C VAL A 393 32.12 -6.29 1.91
N ALA A 394 32.15 -7.38 1.13
CA ALA A 394 33.32 -7.75 0.33
C ALA A 394 33.69 -6.68 -0.72
N ASN A 395 32.68 -6.04 -1.33
CA ASN A 395 32.88 -4.90 -2.24
C ASN A 395 33.21 -3.59 -1.49
N GLY A 396 32.87 -3.49 -0.20
CA GLY A 396 33.14 -2.35 0.67
C GLY A 396 34.46 -2.41 1.46
N VAL A 397 35.14 -3.56 1.50
CA VAL A 397 36.48 -3.72 2.14
C VAL A 397 37.62 -3.08 1.31
N GLY A 398 37.28 -2.31 0.26
CA GLY A 398 38.20 -1.47 -0.50
C GLY A 398 38.14 0.03 -0.20
N ALA A 399 37.36 0.49 0.78
CA ALA A 399 37.32 1.91 1.18
C ALA A 399 38.03 2.09 2.54
N SER A 400 39.36 2.25 2.45
CA SER A 400 40.22 2.78 3.53
C SER A 400 40.13 4.30 3.59
#